data_AF-A0A6A3WBN1-F1
#
_entry.id   AF-A0A6A3WBN1-F1
#
_cell.length_a   1.000
_cell.length_b   1.000
_cell.length_c   1.000
_cell.angle_alpha   90.00
_cell.angle_beta   90.00
_cell.angle_gamma   90.00
#
_symmetry.space_group_name_H-M   'P 1'
#
loop_
_entity.id
_entity.type
_entity.pdbx_description
1 polymer ?
#
loop_
_entity_poly.entity_id
_entity_poly.type
_entity_poly.pdbx_seq_one_letter_code
_entity_poly.pdbx_strand_id
1 'polypeptide(L)'
;MHGVLPRVRCPICLVATHFSWWRNGVPIGLTVKYNKLCRQARTVTPPCCDDSGYTHLPRYNPGREYRGSLKLLPSHLVQFQNLCKLFCRHKVEPRVVLDYALGTFGEEKTLILVNELTLPRIEDPERRATLLLSLMYLRPNTKTKCCGAEFCFNYKREGHHETCEEEFDEDNDLVRCRSCRSLLLKVEGCNTVNCVCGFDMNWSREKILHQQCKKGIVPVDIFDIPLTNDWLAFHDRQTRVMKNLRTKWAYK
;
A
#
# COMPACT_ATOMS: atom_id res chain seq x y z
N MET A 1 2.15 4.94 2.69
CA MET A 1 2.21 3.67 3.42
C MET A 1 2.02 2.48 2.50
N HIS A 2 2.93 1.52 2.50
CA HIS A 2 2.67 0.16 2.00
C HIS A 2 1.97 -0.59 3.12
N GLY A 3 0.81 -1.19 2.86
CA GLY A 3 0.12 -1.92 3.91
C GLY A 3 1.00 -3.06 4.40
N VAL A 4 1.10 -3.23 5.72
CA VAL A 4 1.71 -4.44 6.30
C VAL A 4 0.93 -5.63 5.75
N LEU A 5 1.60 -6.44 4.94
CA LEU A 5 0.99 -7.64 4.39
C LEU A 5 0.77 -8.65 5.51
N PRO A 6 -0.45 -9.21 5.65
CA PRO A 6 -0.68 -10.25 6.64
C PRO A 6 0.18 -11.47 6.28
N ARG A 7 0.99 -11.95 7.22
CA ARG A 7 1.76 -13.19 7.05
C ARG A 7 1.03 -14.32 7.75
N VAL A 8 0.74 -15.40 7.02
CA VAL A 8 0.17 -16.61 7.61
C VAL A 8 1.27 -17.57 8.03
N ARG A 9 1.06 -18.22 9.16
CA ARG A 9 1.97 -19.22 9.73
C ARG A 9 1.20 -20.51 9.95
N CYS A 10 1.90 -21.64 9.88
CA CYS A 10 1.34 -22.92 10.30
C CYS A 10 0.91 -22.80 11.78
N PRO A 11 -0.33 -23.17 12.14
CA PRO A 11 -0.79 -23.07 13.53
C PRO A 11 -0.05 -24.02 14.48
N ILE A 12 0.61 -25.06 13.93
CA ILE A 12 1.35 -26.07 14.71
C ILE A 12 2.79 -25.63 14.92
N CYS A 13 3.54 -25.41 13.83
CA CYS A 13 4.98 -25.14 13.91
C CYS A 13 5.37 -23.66 13.80
N LEU A 14 4.40 -22.76 13.62
CA LEU A 14 4.58 -21.30 13.50
C LEU A 14 5.52 -20.84 12.36
N VAL A 15 5.89 -21.76 11.46
CA VAL A 15 6.66 -21.45 10.26
C VAL A 15 5.75 -20.79 9.21
N ALA A 16 6.29 -19.81 8.48
CA ALA A 16 5.58 -19.19 7.36
C ALA A 16 5.19 -20.27 6.33
N THR A 17 3.93 -20.26 5.91
CA THR A 17 3.39 -21.29 5.01
C THR A 17 2.65 -20.66 3.86
N HIS A 18 2.64 -21.35 2.73
CA HIS A 18 1.88 -20.92 1.56
C HIS A 18 0.38 -20.87 1.87
N PHE A 19 -0.30 -19.83 1.37
CA PHE A 19 -1.73 -19.61 1.59
C PHE A 19 -2.61 -20.83 1.26
N SER A 20 -2.31 -21.57 0.18
CA SER A 20 -3.13 -22.72 -0.22
C SER A 20 -3.14 -23.85 0.82
N TRP A 21 -2.03 -24.03 1.56
CA TRP A 21 -1.95 -25.01 2.64
C TRP A 21 -2.70 -24.53 3.87
N TRP A 22 -2.52 -23.25 4.22
CA TRP A 22 -3.21 -22.63 5.36
C TRP A 22 -4.73 -22.61 5.17
N ARG A 23 -5.21 -22.26 3.97
CA ARG A 23 -6.64 -22.19 3.60
C ARG A 23 -7.40 -23.47 3.95
N ASN A 24 -6.78 -24.63 3.76
CA ASN A 24 -7.44 -25.91 3.96
C ASN A 24 -7.58 -26.27 5.45
N GLY A 25 -6.83 -25.61 6.34
CA GLY A 25 -6.83 -25.88 7.78
C GLY A 25 -7.52 -24.82 8.63
N VAL A 26 -8.18 -23.82 8.03
CA VAL A 26 -8.80 -22.71 8.76
C VAL A 26 -10.24 -22.41 8.31
N PRO A 27 -11.08 -21.83 9.19
CA PRO A 27 -12.42 -21.39 8.82
C PRO A 27 -12.45 -20.42 7.63
N ILE A 28 -13.49 -20.52 6.81
CA ILE A 28 -13.61 -19.72 5.56
C ILE A 28 -13.60 -18.20 5.82
N GLY A 29 -14.15 -17.75 6.96
CA GLY A 29 -14.15 -16.34 7.35
C GLY A 29 -12.75 -15.75 7.52
N LEU A 30 -11.79 -16.53 8.01
CA LEU A 30 -10.39 -16.10 8.12
C LEU A 30 -9.73 -15.97 6.75
N THR A 31 -10.04 -16.90 5.83
CA THR A 31 -9.59 -16.85 4.44
C THR A 31 -10.11 -15.61 3.71
N VAL A 32 -11.37 -15.25 3.92
CA VAL A 32 -11.97 -14.02 3.37
C VAL A 32 -11.28 -12.78 3.94
N LYS A 33 -11.08 -12.73 5.27
CA LYS A 33 -10.38 -11.63 5.94
C LYS A 33 -8.94 -11.46 5.46
N TYR A 34 -8.19 -12.57 5.32
CA TYR A 34 -6.83 -12.57 4.77
C TYR A 34 -6.79 -11.97 3.36
N ASN A 35 -7.68 -12.43 2.47
CA ASN A 35 -7.75 -11.88 1.11
C ASN A 35 -8.10 -10.40 1.10
N LYS A 36 -9.02 -9.95 1.96
CA LYS A 36 -9.38 -8.53 2.12
C LYS A 36 -8.17 -7.70 2.57
N LEU A 37 -7.48 -8.11 3.62
CA LEU A 37 -6.29 -7.42 4.13
C LEU A 37 -5.16 -7.38 3.09
N CYS A 38 -4.90 -8.51 2.42
CA CYS A 38 -3.96 -8.53 1.31
C CYS A 38 -4.39 -7.55 0.21
N ARG A 39 -5.68 -7.44 -0.14
CA ARG A 39 -6.15 -6.48 -1.16
C ARG A 39 -5.91 -5.04 -0.71
N GLN A 40 -6.33 -4.69 0.49
CA GLN A 40 -6.18 -3.34 1.06
C GLN A 40 -4.71 -2.91 1.14
N ALA A 41 -3.80 -3.82 1.48
CA ALA A 41 -2.37 -3.53 1.51
C ALA A 41 -1.76 -3.20 0.14
N ARG A 42 -2.43 -3.56 -0.97
CA ARG A 42 -1.99 -3.27 -2.35
C ARG A 42 -2.65 -2.03 -2.95
N THR A 43 -3.62 -1.44 -2.24
CA THR A 43 -4.29 -0.25 -2.73
C THR A 43 -3.32 0.91 -2.58
N VAL A 44 -3.04 1.58 -3.70
CA VAL A 44 -2.27 2.81 -3.72
C VAL A 44 -3.21 3.83 -4.34
N THR A 45 -3.43 4.97 -3.69
CA THR A 45 -4.08 6.10 -4.36
C THR A 45 -3.02 6.78 -5.21
N PRO A 46 -3.09 6.70 -6.55
CA PRO A 46 -2.13 7.37 -7.41
C PRO A 46 -2.37 8.88 -7.39
N PRO A 47 -1.35 9.71 -7.64
CA PRO A 47 -1.51 11.17 -7.64
C PRO A 47 -2.43 11.67 -8.78
N CYS A 48 -2.60 10.92 -9.88
CA CYS A 48 -3.36 11.36 -11.06
C CYS A 48 -4.87 11.05 -11.05
N CYS A 49 -5.34 10.10 -10.23
CA CYS A 49 -6.72 9.61 -10.30
C CYS A 49 -7.27 9.26 -8.91
N ASP A 50 -8.47 9.73 -8.57
CA ASP A 50 -9.17 9.46 -7.29
C ASP A 50 -9.73 8.02 -7.17
N ASP A 51 -9.15 7.07 -7.92
CA ASP A 51 -9.57 5.68 -7.88
C ASP A 51 -9.06 5.01 -6.59
N SER A 52 -9.93 5.03 -5.57
CA SER A 52 -9.71 4.33 -4.28
C SER A 52 -9.55 2.81 -4.40
N GLY A 53 -9.84 2.22 -5.56
CA GLY A 53 -9.62 0.81 -5.89
C GLY A 53 -8.33 0.53 -6.67
N TYR A 54 -7.56 1.57 -7.01
CA TYR A 54 -6.39 1.43 -7.86
C TYR A 54 -5.31 0.55 -7.24
N THR A 55 -4.79 -0.39 -8.03
CA THR A 55 -3.69 -1.26 -7.61
C THR A 55 -2.76 -1.60 -8.77
N HIS A 56 -1.45 -1.53 -8.49
CA HIS A 56 -0.45 -2.05 -9.42
C HIS A 56 -0.40 -3.58 -9.42
N LEU A 57 -1.01 -4.27 -8.44
CA LEU A 57 -0.93 -5.73 -8.36
C LEU A 57 -1.79 -6.40 -9.43
N PRO A 58 -1.21 -7.19 -10.35
CA PRO A 58 -1.99 -7.99 -11.27
C PRO A 58 -2.89 -8.99 -10.53
N ARG A 59 -4.08 -9.25 -11.09
CA ARG A 59 -4.94 -10.35 -10.63
C ARG A 59 -4.28 -11.70 -10.90
N TYR A 60 -4.62 -12.71 -10.12
CA TYR A 60 -4.21 -14.08 -10.41
C TYR A 60 -4.80 -14.50 -11.75
N ASN A 61 -3.94 -14.83 -12.70
CA ASN A 61 -4.32 -15.34 -14.00
C ASN A 61 -3.16 -16.22 -14.52
N PRO A 62 -3.17 -17.52 -14.21
CA PRO A 62 -2.10 -18.43 -14.62
C PRO A 62 -2.06 -18.62 -16.15
N GLY A 63 -3.19 -18.44 -16.83
CA GLY A 63 -3.33 -18.49 -18.28
C GLY A 63 -3.02 -17.17 -18.99
N ARG A 64 -2.45 -16.17 -18.30
CA ARG A 64 -2.11 -14.89 -18.95
C ARG A 64 -0.99 -15.08 -19.96
N GLU A 65 -1.30 -14.80 -21.21
CA GLU A 65 -0.33 -14.75 -22.30
C GLU A 65 0.25 -13.34 -22.47
N TYR A 66 1.54 -13.26 -22.77
CA TYR A 66 2.20 -12.01 -23.15
C TYR A 66 2.18 -11.89 -24.67
N ARG A 67 1.55 -10.83 -25.19
CA ARG A 67 1.41 -10.62 -26.64
C ARG A 67 2.69 -10.15 -27.34
N GLY A 68 3.74 -9.82 -26.60
CA GLY A 68 5.03 -9.39 -27.15
C GLY A 68 6.02 -10.54 -27.33
N SER A 69 7.21 -10.22 -27.84
CA SER A 69 8.32 -11.17 -27.95
C SER A 69 9.32 -10.97 -26.81
N LEU A 70 9.57 -12.01 -26.02
CA LEU A 70 10.58 -11.99 -24.97
C LEU A 70 11.55 -13.16 -25.18
N LYS A 71 12.71 -12.87 -25.74
CA LYS A 71 13.77 -13.86 -25.96
C LYS A 71 14.65 -13.96 -24.72
N LEU A 72 14.56 -15.10 -24.04
CA LEU A 72 15.36 -15.47 -22.86
C LEU A 72 16.11 -16.77 -23.14
N LEU A 73 17.32 -16.89 -22.58
CA LEU A 73 18.06 -18.14 -22.65
C LEU A 73 17.33 -19.21 -21.80
N PRO A 74 17.04 -20.42 -22.34
CA PRO A 74 16.28 -21.43 -21.61
C PRO A 74 16.89 -21.83 -20.27
N SER A 75 18.22 -21.96 -20.18
CA SER A 75 18.91 -22.32 -18.93
C SER A 75 18.71 -21.28 -17.82
N HIS A 76 18.86 -20.00 -18.15
CA HIS A 76 18.60 -18.90 -17.22
C HIS A 76 17.12 -18.82 -16.82
N LEU A 77 16.21 -19.08 -17.76
CA LEU A 77 14.78 -19.12 -17.47
C LEU A 77 14.42 -20.24 -16.48
N VAL A 78 14.99 -21.44 -16.64
CA VAL A 78 14.78 -22.56 -15.70
C VAL A 78 15.28 -22.19 -14.29
N GLN A 79 16.45 -21.58 -14.19
CA GLN A 79 16.98 -21.12 -12.90
C GLN A 79 16.08 -20.05 -12.26
N PHE A 80 15.64 -19.06 -13.04
CA PHE A 80 14.68 -18.05 -12.57
C PHE A 80 13.36 -18.68 -12.08
N GLN A 81 12.81 -19.65 -12.83
CA GLN A 81 11.59 -20.36 -12.42
C GLN A 81 11.79 -21.12 -11.10
N ASN A 82 12.96 -21.72 -10.88
CA ASN A 82 13.29 -22.39 -9.63
C ASN A 82 13.37 -21.40 -8.46
N LEU A 83 14.00 -20.24 -8.65
CA LEU A 83 14.01 -19.16 -7.66
C LEU A 83 12.60 -18.67 -7.34
N CYS A 84 11.74 -18.49 -8.35
CA CYS A 84 10.33 -18.14 -8.15
C CYS A 84 9.57 -19.20 -7.32
N LYS A 85 9.80 -20.50 -7.58
CA LYS A 85 9.20 -21.58 -6.78
C LYS A 85 9.68 -21.55 -5.32
N LEU A 86 10.97 -21.34 -5.09
CA LEU A 86 11.54 -21.20 -3.74
C LEU A 86 10.98 -19.97 -3.04
N PHE A 87 10.83 -18.86 -3.76
CA PHE A 87 10.23 -17.63 -3.27
C PHE A 87 8.78 -17.88 -2.86
N CYS A 88 7.95 -18.51 -3.70
CA CYS A 88 6.57 -18.83 -3.33
C CYS A 88 6.48 -19.76 -2.10
N ARG A 89 7.50 -20.57 -1.83
CA ARG A 89 7.59 -21.46 -0.66
C ARG A 89 8.23 -20.80 0.57
N HIS A 90 8.41 -19.48 0.57
CA HIS A 90 9.08 -18.72 1.64
C HIS A 90 10.52 -19.20 1.94
N LYS A 91 11.20 -19.80 0.96
CA LYS A 91 12.58 -20.28 1.11
C LYS A 91 13.64 -19.25 0.73
N VAL A 92 13.26 -18.26 -0.07
CA VAL A 92 14.12 -17.13 -0.45
C VAL A 92 13.35 -15.81 -0.39
N GLU A 93 14.08 -14.74 -0.15
CA GLU A 93 13.59 -13.36 -0.14
C GLU A 93 13.32 -12.86 -1.57
N PRO A 94 12.41 -11.89 -1.76
CA PRO A 94 12.09 -11.35 -3.08
C PRO A 94 13.31 -10.73 -3.78
N ARG A 95 14.24 -10.13 -3.02
CA ARG A 95 15.47 -9.56 -3.57
C ARG A 95 16.32 -10.57 -4.32
N VAL A 96 16.44 -11.81 -3.80
CA VAL A 96 17.21 -12.87 -4.48
C VAL A 96 16.66 -13.15 -5.89
N VAL A 97 15.33 -13.12 -6.04
CA VAL A 97 14.67 -13.31 -7.35
C VAL A 97 14.92 -12.12 -8.27
N LEU A 98 14.79 -10.91 -7.74
CA LEU A 98 14.92 -9.67 -8.51
C LEU A 98 16.36 -9.38 -8.92
N ASP A 99 17.32 -9.56 -8.02
CA ASP A 99 18.75 -9.37 -8.28
C ASP A 99 19.23 -10.36 -9.34
N TYR A 100 18.80 -11.62 -9.28
CA TYR A 100 19.07 -12.60 -10.32
C TYR A 100 18.48 -12.17 -11.67
N ALA A 101 17.21 -11.75 -11.69
CA ALA A 101 16.55 -11.35 -12.93
C ALA A 101 17.21 -10.12 -13.56
N LEU A 102 17.45 -9.08 -12.76
CA LEU A 102 18.10 -7.85 -13.20
C LEU A 102 19.52 -8.11 -13.72
N GLY A 103 20.31 -8.90 -12.99
CA GLY A 103 21.68 -9.24 -13.40
C GLY A 103 21.76 -10.14 -14.62
N THR A 104 20.78 -11.01 -14.85
CA THR A 104 20.82 -12.02 -15.92
C THR A 104 20.12 -11.56 -17.20
N PHE A 105 19.00 -10.84 -17.08
CA PHE A 105 18.14 -10.47 -18.21
C PHE A 105 18.21 -8.98 -18.55
N GLY A 106 18.77 -8.15 -17.66
CA GLY A 106 18.71 -6.70 -17.77
C GLY A 106 17.35 -6.14 -17.33
N GLU A 107 17.28 -4.82 -17.24
CA GLU A 107 16.17 -4.11 -16.61
C GLU A 107 14.85 -4.25 -17.37
N GLU A 108 14.84 -3.90 -18.66
CA GLU A 108 13.64 -3.91 -19.50
C GLU A 108 12.98 -5.31 -19.53
N LYS A 109 13.77 -6.35 -19.79
CA LYS A 109 13.28 -7.73 -19.83
C LYS A 109 12.80 -8.19 -18.47
N THR A 110 13.46 -7.77 -17.39
CA THR A 110 13.03 -8.11 -16.02
C THR A 110 11.68 -7.49 -15.68
N LEU A 111 11.47 -6.22 -16.03
CA LEU A 111 10.20 -5.56 -15.80
C LEU A 111 9.05 -6.27 -16.53
N ILE A 112 9.27 -6.68 -17.77
CA ILE A 112 8.29 -7.47 -18.54
C ILE A 112 8.08 -8.86 -17.91
N LEU A 113 9.17 -9.60 -17.68
CA LEU A 113 9.14 -10.96 -17.13
C LEU A 113 8.43 -11.01 -15.77
N VAL A 114 8.70 -10.04 -14.90
CA VAL A 114 8.10 -10.00 -13.56
C VAL A 114 6.65 -9.51 -13.63
N ASN A 115 6.37 -8.36 -14.26
CA ASN A 115 5.02 -7.78 -14.25
C ASN A 115 4.01 -8.55 -15.10
N GLU A 116 4.42 -8.99 -16.28
CA GLU A 116 3.50 -9.58 -17.26
C GLU A 116 3.40 -11.09 -17.12
N LEU A 117 4.50 -11.76 -16.76
CA LEU A 117 4.57 -13.22 -16.76
C LEU A 117 4.60 -13.82 -15.35
N THR A 118 5.33 -13.23 -14.41
CA THR A 118 5.55 -13.86 -13.09
C THR A 118 4.45 -13.52 -12.10
N LEU A 119 4.18 -12.23 -11.85
CA LEU A 119 3.19 -11.79 -10.87
C LEU A 119 1.80 -12.41 -11.09
N PRO A 120 1.23 -12.46 -12.31
CA PRO A 120 -0.09 -13.05 -12.53
C PRO A 120 -0.15 -14.55 -12.23
N ARG A 121 0.99 -15.25 -12.25
CA ARG A 121 1.09 -16.70 -12.00
C ARG A 121 1.31 -17.05 -10.52
N ILE A 122 1.60 -16.07 -9.67
CA ILE A 122 1.71 -16.30 -8.22
C ILE A 122 0.29 -16.34 -7.62
N GLU A 123 -0.11 -17.52 -7.13
CA GLU A 123 -1.42 -17.72 -6.51
C GLU A 123 -1.55 -16.96 -5.18
N ASP A 124 -0.54 -17.09 -4.30
CA ASP A 124 -0.55 -16.46 -2.98
C ASP A 124 -0.55 -14.92 -3.10
N PRO A 125 -1.61 -14.23 -2.63
CA PRO A 125 -1.70 -12.79 -2.73
C PRO A 125 -0.64 -12.05 -1.91
N GLU A 126 -0.15 -12.62 -0.80
CA GLU A 126 0.95 -12.01 -0.03
C GLU A 126 2.25 -12.10 -0.82
N ARG A 127 2.64 -13.29 -1.30
CA ARG A 127 3.88 -13.45 -2.11
C ARG A 127 3.86 -12.58 -3.35
N ARG A 128 2.72 -12.52 -4.04
CA ARG A 128 2.57 -11.67 -5.22
C ARG A 128 2.76 -10.20 -4.87
N ALA A 129 2.14 -9.73 -3.79
CA ALA A 129 2.28 -8.34 -3.33
C ALA A 129 3.72 -8.04 -2.90
N THR A 130 4.34 -8.92 -2.12
CA THR A 130 5.72 -8.80 -1.64
C THR A 130 6.73 -8.67 -2.81
N LEU A 131 6.57 -9.47 -3.87
CA LEU A 131 7.44 -9.38 -5.04
C LEU A 131 7.25 -8.05 -5.79
N LEU A 132 6.01 -7.61 -6.00
CA LEU A 132 5.73 -6.32 -6.64
C LEU A 132 6.30 -5.16 -5.82
N LEU A 133 6.04 -5.12 -4.51
CA LEU A 133 6.53 -4.06 -3.64
C LEU A 133 8.05 -3.98 -3.66
N SER A 134 8.73 -5.13 -3.67
CA SER A 134 10.19 -5.19 -3.77
C SER A 134 10.69 -4.68 -5.12
N LEU A 135 10.00 -5.01 -6.22
CA LEU A 135 10.33 -4.50 -7.55
C LEU A 135 10.16 -2.98 -7.60
N MET A 136 9.02 -2.47 -7.14
CA MET A 136 8.74 -1.03 -7.14
C MET A 136 9.64 -0.25 -6.18
N TYR A 137 10.19 -0.88 -5.14
CA TYR A 137 11.21 -0.24 -4.30
C TYR A 137 12.55 -0.10 -5.03
N LEU A 138 12.96 -1.13 -5.78
CA LEU A 138 14.21 -1.10 -6.57
C LEU A 138 14.10 -0.23 -7.83
N ARG A 139 12.90 -0.16 -8.41
CA ARG A 139 12.56 0.60 -9.62
C ARG A 139 11.27 1.39 -9.39
N PRO A 140 11.38 2.55 -8.70
CA PRO A 140 10.21 3.29 -8.25
C PRO A 140 9.54 4.11 -9.36
N ASN A 141 10.28 4.52 -10.38
CA ASN A 141 9.74 5.25 -11.52
C ASN A 141 8.87 4.31 -12.36
N THR A 142 7.57 4.58 -12.41
CA THR A 142 6.59 3.76 -13.14
C THR A 142 5.48 4.64 -13.71
N LYS A 143 4.60 4.04 -14.52
CA LYS A 143 3.37 4.64 -15.01
C LYS A 143 2.16 4.03 -14.33
N THR A 144 1.15 4.85 -14.05
CA THR A 144 -0.14 4.34 -13.56
C THR A 144 -0.84 3.53 -14.66
N LYS A 145 -1.63 2.53 -14.27
CA LYS A 145 -2.46 1.73 -15.19
C LYS A 145 -3.79 2.41 -15.51
N CYS A 146 -4.27 3.35 -14.67
CA CYS A 146 -5.54 4.06 -14.89
C CYS A 146 -5.40 5.10 -16.01
N CYS A 147 -4.38 5.96 -15.92
CA CYS A 147 -4.27 7.18 -16.73
C CYS A 147 -2.93 7.24 -17.51
N GLY A 148 -1.99 6.32 -17.25
CA GLY A 148 -0.66 6.34 -17.86
C GLY A 148 0.31 7.38 -17.26
N ALA A 149 -0.12 8.18 -16.28
CA ALA A 149 0.72 9.20 -15.67
C ALA A 149 1.96 8.61 -15.00
N GLU A 150 3.08 9.32 -15.16
CA GLU A 150 4.36 9.01 -14.56
C GLU A 150 4.35 9.38 -13.08
N PHE A 151 4.82 8.48 -12.23
CA PHE A 151 4.97 8.74 -10.81
C PHE A 151 6.09 7.90 -10.22
N CYS A 152 6.65 8.38 -9.11
CA CYS A 152 7.63 7.64 -8.32
C CYS A 152 6.92 6.90 -7.18
N PHE A 153 7.10 5.59 -7.10
CA PHE A 153 6.46 4.75 -6.10
C PHE A 153 6.92 5.03 -4.67
N ASN A 154 8.21 5.33 -4.48
CA ASN A 154 8.76 5.61 -3.15
C ASN A 154 8.19 6.91 -2.57
N TYR A 155 8.11 7.97 -3.38
CA TYR A 155 7.57 9.27 -2.95
C TYR A 155 6.07 9.42 -3.11
N LYS A 156 5.47 8.62 -4.00
CA LYS A 156 4.08 8.77 -4.43
C LYS A 156 3.77 10.15 -5.04
N ARG A 157 4.78 10.77 -5.66
CA ARG A 157 4.70 12.06 -6.36
C ARG A 157 4.66 11.87 -7.87
N GLU A 158 4.09 12.84 -8.56
CA GLU A 158 4.08 12.91 -10.02
C GLU A 158 5.50 13.09 -10.59
N GLY A 159 5.75 12.46 -11.73
CA GLY A 159 7.04 12.50 -12.42
C GLY A 159 7.99 11.37 -12.02
N HIS A 160 9.08 11.26 -12.77
CA HIS A 160 10.21 10.38 -12.46
C HIS A 160 11.33 11.21 -11.84
N HIS A 161 11.96 10.68 -10.79
CA HIS A 161 13.08 11.34 -10.12
C HIS A 161 14.36 10.52 -10.32
N GLU A 162 15.49 11.20 -10.54
CA GLU A 162 16.80 10.56 -10.76
C GLU A 162 17.36 9.96 -9.46
N THR A 163 17.26 10.70 -8.35
CA THR A 163 17.61 10.22 -7.01
C THR A 163 16.41 10.30 -6.09
N CYS A 164 16.29 9.31 -5.21
CA CYS A 164 15.32 9.36 -4.13
C CYS A 164 15.99 9.83 -2.84
N GLU A 165 16.35 11.12 -2.78
CA GLU A 165 17.08 11.74 -1.66
C GLU A 165 16.30 12.78 -0.82
N GLU A 166 15.01 13.04 -1.07
CA GLU A 166 14.23 13.97 -0.26
C GLU A 166 13.68 13.32 1.03
N GLU A 167 13.91 14.02 2.14
CA GLU A 167 13.41 13.70 3.47
C GLU A 167 11.89 13.88 3.52
N PHE A 168 11.17 12.90 4.08
CA PHE A 168 9.75 13.07 4.41
C PHE A 168 9.65 13.86 5.71
N ASP A 169 8.65 14.73 5.80
CA ASP A 169 8.44 15.52 7.01
C ASP A 169 7.67 14.67 8.02
N GLU A 170 8.36 14.18 9.06
CA GLU A 170 7.78 13.35 10.12
C GLU A 170 6.57 13.99 10.81
N ASP A 171 6.49 15.32 10.86
CA ASP A 171 5.40 16.03 11.50
C ASP A 171 4.20 16.27 10.58
N ASN A 172 4.44 16.29 9.26
CA ASN A 172 3.42 16.65 8.28
C ASN A 172 2.92 15.48 7.43
N ASP A 173 3.72 14.42 7.29
CA ASP A 173 3.44 13.30 6.39
C ASP A 173 3.01 12.04 7.16
N LEU A 174 3.11 12.03 8.49
CA LEU A 174 2.77 10.90 9.35
C LEU A 174 1.54 11.14 10.24
N VAL A 175 0.60 10.20 10.21
CA VAL A 175 -0.58 10.19 11.10
C VAL A 175 -0.86 8.76 11.59
N ARG A 176 -1.27 8.59 12.85
CA ARG A 176 -1.71 7.27 13.36
C ARG A 176 -3.19 7.05 13.06
N CYS A 177 -3.53 5.89 12.50
CA CYS A 177 -4.92 5.47 12.33
C CYS A 177 -5.63 5.41 13.69
N ARG A 178 -6.77 6.10 13.84
CA ARG A 178 -7.52 6.13 15.10
C ARG A 178 -8.13 4.78 15.48
N SER A 179 -8.37 3.90 14.50
CA SER A 179 -8.95 2.57 14.74
C SER A 179 -7.92 1.52 15.15
N CYS A 180 -6.84 1.34 14.36
CA CYS A 180 -5.86 0.27 14.60
C CYS A 180 -4.48 0.77 15.06
N ARG A 181 -4.31 2.08 15.20
CA ARG A 181 -3.07 2.76 15.65
C ARG A 181 -1.86 2.55 14.75
N SER A 182 -2.02 1.93 13.57
CA SER A 182 -0.93 1.89 12.58
C SER A 182 -0.53 3.33 12.24
N LEU A 183 0.77 3.63 12.29
CA LEU A 183 1.30 4.83 11.62
C LEU A 183 0.86 4.80 10.16
N LEU A 184 0.64 5.93 9.51
CA LEU A 184 0.29 6.09 8.09
C LEU A 184 1.18 7.19 7.53
N LEU A 185 1.77 6.98 6.34
CA LEU A 185 2.59 7.95 5.62
C LEU A 185 1.87 8.37 4.34
N LYS A 186 1.65 9.67 4.15
CA LYS A 186 1.16 10.27 2.91
C LYS A 186 1.86 11.61 2.70
N VAL A 187 2.53 11.72 1.55
CA VAL A 187 3.23 12.93 1.10
C VAL A 187 2.30 13.74 0.19
N GLU A 188 1.82 13.16 -0.91
CA GLU A 188 0.89 13.82 -1.86
C GLU A 188 -0.37 12.99 -2.16
N GLY A 189 -1.25 13.50 -3.02
CA GLY A 189 -2.52 12.86 -3.43
C GLY A 189 -3.76 13.29 -2.65
N CYS A 190 -4.90 12.63 -2.93
CA CYS A 190 -6.22 12.96 -2.40
C CYS A 190 -6.31 12.94 -0.87
N ASN A 191 -7.22 13.76 -0.31
CA ASN A 191 -7.49 13.77 1.13
C ASN A 191 -8.23 12.52 1.62
N THR A 192 -8.84 11.73 0.75
CA THR A 192 -9.48 10.46 1.17
C THR A 192 -8.44 9.36 1.28
N VAL A 193 -8.25 8.82 2.49
CA VAL A 193 -7.24 7.80 2.80
C VAL A 193 -7.87 6.65 3.55
N ASN A 194 -7.58 5.42 3.15
CA ASN A 194 -8.07 4.22 3.81
C ASN A 194 -6.92 3.48 4.48
N CYS A 195 -7.07 3.20 5.78
CA CYS A 195 -6.13 2.37 6.51
C CYS A 195 -6.28 0.89 6.11
N VAL A 196 -5.21 0.10 6.27
CA VAL A 196 -5.25 -1.36 6.09
C VAL A 196 -6.28 -2.07 6.99
N CYS A 197 -6.66 -1.48 8.13
CA CYS A 197 -7.74 -2.02 8.95
C CYS A 197 -9.14 -1.78 8.36
N GLY A 198 -9.26 -0.98 7.30
CA GLY A 198 -10.52 -0.56 6.70
C GLY A 198 -11.13 0.71 7.32
N PHE A 199 -10.36 1.45 8.14
CA PHE A 199 -10.79 2.76 8.61
C PHE A 199 -10.56 3.80 7.51
N ASP A 200 -11.64 4.39 7.04
CA ASP A 200 -11.63 5.47 6.04
C ASP A 200 -11.53 6.81 6.75
N MET A 201 -10.66 7.71 6.26
CA MET A 201 -10.39 8.98 6.92
C MET A 201 -10.09 10.10 5.92
N ASN A 202 -10.27 11.34 6.38
CA ASN A 202 -9.84 12.52 5.65
C ASN A 202 -8.47 12.97 6.18
N TRP A 203 -7.43 12.89 5.35
CA TRP A 203 -6.05 13.17 5.70
C TRP A 203 -5.85 14.55 6.32
N SER A 204 -6.36 15.62 5.70
CA SER A 204 -6.22 16.97 6.24
C SER A 204 -6.85 17.12 7.61
N ARG A 205 -8.03 16.52 7.83
CA ARG A 205 -8.68 16.56 9.16
C ARG A 205 -7.87 15.79 10.20
N GLU A 206 -7.41 14.60 9.86
CA GLU A 206 -6.61 13.76 10.77
C GLU A 206 -5.26 14.41 11.09
N LYS A 207 -4.60 15.04 10.12
CA LYS A 207 -3.36 15.81 10.30
C LYS A 207 -3.56 16.97 11.28
N ILE A 208 -4.60 17.78 11.07
CA ILE A 208 -4.94 18.89 11.97
C ILE A 208 -5.22 18.37 13.38
N LEU A 209 -6.03 17.31 13.51
CA LEU A 209 -6.36 16.71 14.80
C LEU A 209 -5.11 16.20 15.52
N HIS A 210 -4.19 15.54 14.81
CA HIS A 210 -2.94 15.04 15.37
C HIS A 210 -2.04 16.18 15.86
N GLN A 211 -1.93 17.26 15.07
CA GLN A 211 -1.17 18.45 15.46
C GLN A 211 -1.79 19.15 16.68
N GLN A 212 -3.12 19.26 16.74
CA GLN A 212 -3.81 19.83 17.90
C GLN A 212 -3.65 18.97 19.15
N CYS A 213 -3.66 17.64 18.99
CA CYS A 213 -3.39 16.70 20.08
C CYS A 213 -1.95 16.83 20.59
N LYS A 214 -0.95 16.92 19.70
CA LYS A 214 0.45 17.20 20.06
C LYS A 214 0.60 18.51 20.84
N LYS A 215 -0.22 19.52 20.50
CA LYS A 215 -0.25 20.83 21.19
C LYS A 215 -1.08 20.83 22.49
N GLY A 216 -1.69 19.70 22.88
CA GLY A 216 -2.54 19.62 24.08
C GLY A 216 -3.86 20.38 23.99
N ILE A 217 -4.31 20.72 22.77
CA ILE A 217 -5.55 21.50 22.54
C ILE A 217 -6.78 20.60 22.57
N VAL A 218 -6.64 19.35 22.14
CA VAL A 218 -7.75 18.39 22.07
C VAL A 218 -7.95 17.79 23.47
N PRO A 219 -9.13 17.95 24.10
CA PRO A 219 -9.38 17.52 25.47
C PRO A 219 -9.81 16.04 25.57
N VAL A 220 -9.84 15.32 24.44
CA VAL A 220 -10.30 13.94 24.34
C VAL A 220 -9.19 13.06 23.76
N ASP A 221 -9.19 11.77 24.12
CA ASP A 221 -8.33 10.80 23.46
C ASP A 221 -8.77 10.63 22.02
N ILE A 222 -7.90 11.02 21.08
CA ILE A 222 -8.16 10.90 19.64
C ILE A 222 -8.37 9.45 19.20
N PHE A 223 -7.98 8.44 19.98
CA PHE A 223 -8.23 7.04 19.68
C PHE A 223 -9.62 6.56 20.11
N ASP A 224 -10.35 7.34 20.91
CA ASP A 224 -11.78 7.12 21.17
C ASP A 224 -12.59 7.77 20.03
N ILE A 225 -12.87 6.98 18.99
CA ILE A 225 -13.51 7.47 17.76
C ILE A 225 -14.88 8.12 18.04
N PRO A 226 -15.82 7.48 18.77
CA PRO A 226 -17.09 8.10 19.12
C PRO A 226 -16.92 9.46 19.81
N LEU A 227 -16.14 9.49 20.91
CA LEU A 227 -15.96 10.71 21.71
C LEU A 227 -15.28 11.83 20.90
N THR A 228 -14.28 11.47 20.10
CA THR A 228 -13.59 12.42 19.20
C THR A 228 -14.54 12.99 18.16
N ASN A 229 -15.41 12.16 17.56
CA ASN A 229 -16.36 12.62 16.56
C ASN A 229 -17.40 13.57 17.18
N ASP A 230 -17.87 13.28 18.39
CA ASP A 230 -18.77 14.17 19.14
C ASP A 230 -18.11 15.50 19.47
N TRP A 231 -16.84 15.47 19.92
CA TRP A 231 -16.06 16.68 20.18
C TRP A 231 -15.85 17.52 18.91
N LEU A 232 -15.47 16.89 17.79
CA LEU A 232 -15.32 17.57 16.50
C LEU A 232 -16.63 18.22 16.05
N ALA A 233 -17.74 17.51 16.17
CA ALA A 233 -19.06 18.04 15.83
C ALA A 233 -19.45 19.23 16.74
N PHE A 234 -19.14 19.16 18.03
CA PHE A 234 -19.32 20.28 18.96
C PHE A 234 -18.46 21.48 18.59
N HIS A 235 -17.16 21.26 18.34
CA HIS A 235 -16.22 22.31 17.99
C HIS A 235 -16.60 23.02 16.68
N ASP A 236 -17.05 22.27 15.67
CA ASP A 236 -17.55 22.84 14.41
C ASP A 236 -18.78 23.74 14.63
N ARG A 237 -19.71 23.31 15.50
CA ARG A 237 -20.89 24.14 15.88
C ARG A 237 -20.46 25.42 16.60
N GLN A 238 -19.58 25.32 17.59
CA GLN A 238 -19.07 26.48 18.34
C GLN A 238 -18.36 27.47 17.41
N THR A 239 -17.51 26.98 16.52
CA THR A 239 -16.78 27.83 15.55
C THR A 239 -17.74 28.64 14.68
N ARG A 240 -18.83 28.03 14.21
CA ARG A 240 -19.87 28.73 13.42
C ARG A 240 -20.57 29.82 14.23
N VAL A 241 -20.94 29.52 15.48
CA VAL A 241 -21.56 30.49 16.39
C VAL A 241 -20.63 31.68 16.62
N MET A 242 -19.37 31.42 16.96
CA MET A 242 -18.37 32.47 17.21
C MET A 242 -18.11 33.33 15.96
N LYS A 243 -18.07 32.73 14.77
CA LYS A 243 -17.95 33.48 13.50
C LYS A 243 -19.14 34.42 13.29
N ASN A 244 -20.37 33.95 13.53
CA ASN A 244 -21.59 34.74 13.40
C ASN A 244 -21.68 35.87 14.43
N LEU A 245 -21.18 35.65 15.65
CA LEU A 245 -21.10 36.71 16.67
C LEU A 245 -20.09 37.79 16.25
N ARG A 246 -18.91 37.38 15.78
CA ARG A 246 -17.87 38.31 15.30
C ARG A 246 -18.34 39.16 14.13
N THR A 247 -19.02 38.58 13.14
CA THR A 247 -19.55 39.36 12.01
C THR A 247 -20.61 40.35 12.47
N LYS A 248 -21.55 39.95 13.33
CA LYS A 248 -22.56 40.87 13.88
C LYS A 248 -21.96 42.03 14.69
N TRP A 249 -20.82 41.82 15.34
CA TRP A 249 -20.12 42.86 16.10
C TRP A 249 -19.29 43.79 15.21
N ALA A 250 -18.81 43.32 14.05
CA ALA A 250 -18.07 44.15 13.09
C ALA A 250 -18.96 45.06 12.23
N TYR A 251 -20.28 44.85 12.23
CA TYR A 251 -21.29 45.69 11.56
C TYR A 251 -22.06 46.62 12.53
N LYS A 252 -21.53 46.81 13.75
CA LYS A 252 -21.94 47.85 14.70
C LYS A 252 -20.79 48.82 14.92
#